data_AF-A0A538L6H6-F1
#
_entry.id   AF-A0A538L6H6-F1
#
_cell.length_a   1.000
_cell.length_b   1.000
_cell.length_c   1.000
_cell.angle_alpha   90.00
_cell.angle_beta   90.00
_cell.angle_gamma   90.00
#
_symmetry.space_group_name_H-M   'P 1'
#
loop_
_entity.id
_entity.type
_entity.pdbx_description
1 polymer ?
#
loop_
_entity_poly.entity_id
_entity_poly.type
_entity_poly.pdbx_seq_one_letter_code
_entity_poly.pdbx_strand_id
1 'polypeptide(L)'
;MKLCMFSPMAHELERGWPGRIDGDRVVQLAAQTLQSFFSGGGSAREHAWYPIADVVFRAPVLHPPSVRLFGEDGDFVFANPAAILPAHDVVPRPAAGVEIVPVNRVAAIVDADGGIGGFTPMIEWVAPELTGAKARDFALSLGPVVTTPDEEVPPGVDWERVVAHAAANTRLYPGDILAV
;
A
#
# COMPACT_ATOMS: atom_id res chain seq x y z
N MET A 1 -4.40 -15.05 2.59
CA MET A 1 -5.34 -14.13 3.27
C MET A 1 -5.54 -12.81 2.50
N LYS A 2 -6.73 -12.19 2.65
CA LYS A 2 -7.01 -10.81 2.19
C LYS A 2 -7.17 -9.88 3.39
N LEU A 3 -6.36 -8.83 3.46
CA LEU A 3 -6.29 -7.88 4.56
C LEU A 3 -6.63 -6.47 4.08
N CYS A 4 -7.03 -5.59 4.98
CA CYS A 4 -7.28 -4.19 4.68
C CYS A 4 -6.98 -3.30 5.89
N MET A 5 -6.88 -2.00 5.63
CA MET A 5 -7.11 -0.98 6.65
C MET A 5 -8.50 -0.41 6.43
N PHE A 6 -9.28 -0.23 7.49
CA PHE A 6 -10.66 0.25 7.36
C PHE A 6 -11.09 1.14 8.52
N SER A 7 -12.09 1.98 8.29
CA SER A 7 -12.77 2.74 9.34
C SER A 7 -14.26 2.37 9.27
N PRO A 8 -14.91 2.00 10.39
CA PRO A 8 -16.36 1.89 10.40
C PRO A 8 -16.99 3.23 10.01
N MET A 9 -18.06 3.25 9.22
CA MET A 9 -18.69 4.53 8.82
C MET A 9 -19.13 5.39 10.00
N ALA A 10 -19.50 4.77 11.13
CA ALA A 10 -19.85 5.46 12.36
C ALA A 10 -18.66 6.13 13.07
N HIS A 11 -17.42 5.77 12.70
CA HIS A 11 -16.19 6.24 13.33
C HIS A 11 -15.14 6.59 12.27
N GLU A 12 -15.00 7.87 11.99
CA GLU A 12 -13.98 8.33 11.05
C GLU A 12 -12.59 8.22 11.68
N LEU A 13 -11.80 7.29 11.13
CA LEU A 13 -10.40 7.09 11.49
C LEU A 13 -9.55 7.34 10.25
N GLU A 14 -8.59 8.26 10.32
CA GLU A 14 -7.72 8.59 9.19
C GLU A 14 -6.91 7.37 8.72
N ARG A 15 -6.22 6.70 9.65
CA ARG A 15 -5.44 5.48 9.38
C ARG A 15 -6.30 4.22 9.25
N GLY A 16 -7.42 4.16 9.98
CA GLY A 16 -8.22 2.96 10.12
C GLY A 16 -7.62 1.91 11.07
N TRP A 17 -8.35 0.81 11.23
CA TRP A 17 -7.95 -0.40 11.92
C TRP A 17 -7.56 -1.50 10.93
N PRO A 18 -6.66 -2.42 11.31
CA PRO A 18 -6.40 -3.63 10.54
C PRO A 18 -7.62 -4.54 10.52
N GLY A 19 -7.92 -5.07 9.34
CA GLY A 19 -9.01 -6.03 9.12
C GLY A 19 -8.61 -7.16 8.20
N ARG A 20 -9.28 -8.30 8.36
CA ARG A 20 -9.28 -9.41 7.41
C ARG A 20 -10.62 -9.44 6.69
N ILE A 21 -10.61 -9.53 5.37
CA ILE A 21 -11.82 -9.69 4.56
C ILE A 21 -12.23 -11.16 4.58
N ASP A 22 -13.50 -11.40 4.90
CA ASP A 22 -14.10 -12.73 4.96
C ASP A 22 -15.48 -12.67 4.30
N GLY A 23 -15.54 -12.96 3.00
CA GLY A 23 -16.77 -12.82 2.22
C GLY A 23 -17.26 -11.38 2.15
N ASP A 24 -18.41 -11.11 2.76
CA ASP A 24 -19.12 -9.82 2.78
C ASP A 24 -18.86 -9.00 4.05
N ARG A 25 -17.90 -9.40 4.88
CA ARG A 25 -17.55 -8.72 6.13
C ARG A 25 -16.05 -8.51 6.30
N VAL A 26 -15.71 -7.53 7.13
CA VAL A 26 -14.36 -7.28 7.63
C VAL A 26 -14.29 -7.68 9.10
N VAL A 27 -13.38 -8.58 9.43
CA VAL A 27 -13.06 -8.98 10.81
C VAL A 27 -11.91 -8.11 11.30
N GLN A 28 -12.15 -7.31 12.34
CA GLN A 28 -11.13 -6.47 12.96
C GLN A 28 -10.07 -7.32 13.66
N LEU A 29 -8.81 -7.04 13.35
CA LEU A 29 -7.65 -7.73 13.91
C LEU A 29 -7.07 -6.92 15.07
N ALA A 30 -6.61 -7.61 16.12
CA ALA A 30 -5.93 -7.06 17.29
C ALA A 30 -4.51 -6.58 16.98
N ALA A 31 -4.38 -5.63 16.07
CA ALA A 31 -3.12 -5.03 15.65
C ALA A 31 -3.28 -3.51 15.50
N GLN A 32 -2.19 -2.77 15.63
CA GLN A 32 -2.20 -1.32 15.43
C GLN A 32 -2.17 -0.98 13.93
N THR A 33 -1.43 -1.78 13.16
CA THR A 33 -1.25 -1.62 11.71
C THR A 33 -1.04 -2.98 11.03
N LEU A 34 -1.17 -3.07 9.70
CA LEU A 34 -0.83 -4.29 8.96
C LEU A 34 0.63 -4.68 9.12
N GLN A 35 1.53 -3.71 9.22
CA GLN A 35 2.96 -3.96 9.49
C GLN A 35 3.16 -4.71 10.81
N SER A 36 2.47 -4.29 11.87
CA SER A 36 2.53 -4.99 13.16
C SER A 36 1.88 -6.38 13.09
N PHE A 37 0.86 -6.57 12.24
CA PHE A 37 0.25 -7.86 12.02
C PHE A 37 1.21 -8.84 11.35
N PHE A 38 1.96 -8.39 10.33
CA PHE A 38 2.98 -9.21 9.67
C PHE A 38 4.08 -9.65 10.65
N SER A 39 4.50 -8.75 11.55
CA SER A 39 5.51 -9.08 12.58
C SER A 39 5.05 -10.13 13.61
N GLY A 40 3.74 -10.33 13.79
CA GLY A 40 3.16 -11.27 14.74
C GLY A 40 2.94 -12.68 14.18
N GLY A 41 3.52 -12.99 13.01
CA GLY A 41 3.32 -14.26 12.31
C GLY A 41 1.91 -14.45 11.77
N GLY A 42 1.18 -13.37 11.48
CA GLY A 42 -0.18 -13.43 10.94
C GLY A 42 -1.25 -13.93 11.92
N SER A 43 -0.91 -14.05 13.21
CA SER A 43 -1.85 -14.45 14.26
C SER A 43 -2.22 -13.23 15.11
N ALA A 44 -3.45 -12.76 14.94
CA ALA A 44 -4.01 -11.72 15.81
C ALA A 44 -5.37 -12.18 16.33
N ARG A 45 -5.69 -11.77 17.56
CA ARG A 45 -7.03 -11.97 18.10
C ARG A 45 -8.04 -11.21 17.25
N GLU A 46 -9.22 -11.78 17.08
CA GLU A 46 -10.34 -11.12 16.40
C GLU A 46 -11.16 -10.35 17.45
N HIS A 47 -11.53 -9.11 17.13
CA HIS A 47 -12.26 -8.26 18.07
C HIS A 47 -13.75 -8.12 17.73
N ALA A 48 -14.03 -7.64 16.53
CA ALA A 48 -15.38 -7.33 16.05
C ALA A 48 -15.46 -7.64 14.55
N TRP A 49 -16.68 -7.73 14.03
CA TRP A 49 -16.92 -7.85 12.59
C TRP A 49 -17.83 -6.72 12.12
N TYR A 50 -17.64 -6.29 10.88
CA TYR A 50 -18.38 -5.21 10.23
C TYR A 50 -18.79 -5.68 8.84
N PRO A 51 -20.04 -5.46 8.39
CA PRO A 51 -20.39 -5.62 6.99
C PRO A 51 -19.49 -4.75 6.11
N ILE A 52 -19.06 -5.25 4.95
CA ILE A 52 -18.24 -4.47 3.99
C ILE A 52 -18.95 -3.18 3.58
N ALA A 53 -20.28 -3.21 3.47
CA ALA A 53 -21.10 -2.05 3.13
C ALA A 53 -21.02 -0.92 4.17
N ASP A 54 -20.61 -1.23 5.40
CA ASP A 54 -20.60 -0.30 6.53
C ASP A 54 -19.18 0.17 6.91
N VAL A 55 -18.20 -0.04 6.02
CA VAL A 55 -16.81 0.41 6.24
C VAL A 55 -16.31 1.27 5.08
N VAL A 56 -15.38 2.16 5.42
CA VAL A 56 -14.57 2.92 4.47
C VAL A 56 -13.17 2.31 4.46
N PHE A 57 -12.71 1.85 3.31
CA PHE A 57 -11.34 1.35 3.17
C PHE A 57 -10.34 2.50 3.22
N ARG A 58 -9.22 2.26 3.91
CA ARG A 58 -8.09 3.20 4.05
C ARG A 58 -6.87 2.64 3.34
N ALA A 59 -5.88 3.50 3.13
CA ALA A 59 -4.60 3.07 2.57
C ALA A 59 -3.99 1.96 3.45
N PRO A 60 -3.58 0.82 2.88
CA PRO A 60 -2.95 -0.27 3.63
C PRO A 60 -1.77 0.15 4.49
N VAL A 61 -1.01 1.15 4.01
CA VAL A 61 0.06 1.82 4.74
C VAL A 61 -0.06 3.32 4.48
N LEU A 62 -0.61 4.06 5.45
CA LEU A 62 -0.82 5.51 5.30
C LEU A 62 0.50 6.32 5.27
N HIS A 63 1.49 5.91 6.06
CA HIS A 63 2.79 6.60 6.15
C HIS A 63 3.92 5.56 6.04
N PRO A 64 4.26 5.12 4.82
CA PRO A 64 5.35 4.18 4.63
C PRO A 64 6.69 4.85 4.96
N PRO A 65 7.68 4.13 5.51
CA PRO A 65 9.01 4.70 5.74
C PRO A 65 9.69 5.13 4.43
N SER A 66 9.50 4.36 3.35
CA SER A 66 9.91 4.71 2.00
C SER A 66 9.00 4.11 0.92
N VAL A 67 9.01 4.73 -0.26
CA VAL A 67 8.35 4.20 -1.46
C VAL A 67 9.39 4.16 -2.58
N ARG A 68 9.61 2.98 -3.16
CA ARG A 68 10.52 2.74 -4.28
C ARG A 68 9.71 2.30 -5.49
N LEU A 69 9.81 3.04 -6.59
CA LEU A 69 9.12 2.78 -7.85
C LEU A 69 10.11 2.20 -8.85
N PHE A 70 9.95 0.93 -9.18
CA PHE A 70 10.80 0.22 -10.13
C PHE A 70 10.39 0.53 -11.57
N GLY A 71 11.39 0.64 -12.44
CA GLY A 71 11.24 0.78 -13.89
C GLY A 71 11.48 -0.53 -14.64
N GLU A 72 11.30 -0.50 -15.95
CA GLU A 72 11.56 -1.65 -16.85
C GLU A 72 13.03 -2.08 -16.86
N ASP A 73 13.96 -1.17 -16.55
CA ASP A 73 15.39 -1.43 -16.40
C ASP A 73 15.74 -2.19 -15.12
N GLY A 74 14.76 -2.37 -14.23
CA GLY A 74 14.91 -3.06 -12.96
C GLY A 74 15.57 -2.23 -11.85
N ASP A 75 15.79 -0.93 -12.08
CA ASP A 75 16.20 0.01 -11.02
C ASP A 75 14.98 0.76 -10.48
N PHE A 76 15.16 1.55 -9.41
CA PHE A 76 14.07 2.31 -8.80
C PHE A 76 14.40 3.78 -8.59
N VAL A 77 13.33 4.57 -8.53
CA VAL A 77 13.36 5.95 -8.01
C VAL A 77 12.57 6.03 -6.71
N PHE A 78 12.96 6.96 -5.85
CA PHE A 78 12.18 7.27 -4.64
C PHE A 78 10.95 8.09 -4.99
N ALA A 79 9.82 7.74 -4.38
CA ALA A 79 8.61 8.55 -4.39
C ALA A 79 8.32 9.11 -3.00
N ASN A 80 7.56 10.21 -2.95
CA ASN A 80 7.21 10.91 -1.72
C ASN A 80 6.23 10.07 -0.87
N PRO A 81 6.61 9.58 0.33
CA PRO A 81 5.70 8.82 1.19
C PRO A 81 4.47 9.61 1.65
N ALA A 82 4.57 10.94 1.72
CA ALA A 82 3.47 11.81 2.10
C ALA A 82 2.41 11.95 0.99
N ALA A 83 2.66 11.40 -0.21
CA ALA A 83 1.72 11.41 -1.32
C ALA A 83 0.73 10.23 -1.30
N ILE A 84 0.81 9.32 -0.32
CA ILE A 84 -0.08 8.17 -0.25
C ILE A 84 -1.52 8.61 0.02
N LEU A 85 -2.44 8.09 -0.80
CA LEU A 85 -3.88 8.25 -0.68
C LEU A 85 -4.55 6.88 -0.63
N PRO A 86 -5.69 6.73 0.08
CA PRO A 86 -6.58 5.59 -0.12
C PRO A 86 -6.98 5.44 -1.58
N ALA A 87 -7.13 4.20 -2.05
CA ALA A 87 -7.42 3.90 -3.46
C ALA A 87 -8.68 4.56 -4.05
N HIS A 88 -9.63 4.96 -3.21
CA HIS A 88 -10.90 5.58 -3.62
C HIS A 88 -11.00 7.06 -3.24
N ASP A 89 -9.93 7.65 -2.69
CA ASP A 89 -9.92 9.08 -2.36
C ASP A 89 -9.74 9.94 -3.61
N VAL A 90 -10.15 11.20 -3.48
CA VAL A 90 -9.99 12.20 -4.54
C VAL A 90 -8.52 12.54 -4.70
N VAL A 91 -8.01 12.38 -5.92
CA VAL A 91 -6.62 12.70 -6.27
C VAL A 91 -6.49 14.23 -6.39
N PRO A 92 -5.60 14.87 -5.60
CA PRO A 92 -5.39 16.31 -5.69
C PRO A 92 -4.68 16.64 -7.00
N ARG A 93 -5.18 17.65 -7.72
CA ARG A 93 -4.52 18.12 -8.94
C ARG A 93 -3.36 19.07 -8.57
N PRO A 94 -2.14 18.87 -9.09
CA PRO A 94 -0.99 19.69 -8.71
C PRO A 94 -1.06 21.14 -9.23
N ALA A 95 -1.77 21.38 -10.33
CA ALA A 95 -2.05 22.73 -10.84
C ALA A 95 -3.34 22.74 -11.69
N ALA A 96 -4.02 23.89 -11.76
CA ALA A 96 -5.22 24.03 -12.59
C ALA A 96 -4.89 23.81 -14.07
N GLY A 97 -5.76 23.08 -14.78
CA GLY A 97 -5.61 22.83 -16.22
C GLY A 97 -4.61 21.73 -16.60
N VAL A 98 -3.72 21.32 -15.69
CA VAL A 98 -2.74 20.25 -15.95
C VAL A 98 -3.43 18.89 -16.02
N GLU A 99 -3.06 18.10 -17.02
CA GLU A 99 -3.48 16.71 -17.17
C GLU A 99 -2.74 15.81 -16.16
N ILE A 100 -3.46 14.85 -15.59
CA ILE A 100 -2.89 13.78 -14.76
C ILE A 100 -3.14 12.43 -15.41
N VAL A 101 -2.12 11.59 -15.44
CA VAL A 101 -2.10 10.29 -16.10
C VAL A 101 -1.84 9.20 -15.05
N PRO A 102 -2.67 8.15 -14.99
CA PRO A 102 -2.44 7.03 -14.08
C PRO A 102 -1.38 6.08 -14.66
N VAL A 103 -0.45 5.66 -13.82
CA VAL A 103 0.45 4.53 -14.08
C VAL A 103 0.11 3.42 -13.10
N ASN A 104 -0.44 2.33 -13.62
CA ASN A 104 -0.81 1.16 -12.82
C ASN A 104 0.43 0.40 -12.37
N ARG A 105 0.48 0.06 -11.09
CA ARG A 105 1.59 -0.64 -10.46
C ARG A 105 1.08 -1.73 -9.52
N VAL A 106 1.93 -2.70 -9.27
CA VAL A 106 1.74 -3.67 -8.18
C VAL A 106 2.72 -3.33 -7.07
N ALA A 107 2.23 -3.14 -5.86
CA ALA A 107 3.05 -2.78 -4.70
C ALA A 107 3.17 -3.94 -3.72
N ALA A 108 4.40 -4.32 -3.38
CA ALA A 108 4.70 -5.15 -2.23
C ALA A 108 4.90 -4.28 -0.98
N ILE A 109 4.35 -4.75 0.14
CA ILE A 109 4.52 -4.14 1.46
C ILE A 109 5.53 -4.98 2.23
N VAL A 110 6.61 -4.35 2.69
CA VAL A 110 7.66 -5.02 3.45
C VAL A 110 7.17 -5.37 4.86
N ASP A 111 7.43 -6.60 5.30
CA ASP A 111 7.13 -7.06 6.66
C ASP A 111 8.21 -6.66 7.69
N ALA A 112 8.15 -7.19 8.91
CA ALA A 112 9.11 -6.86 9.96
C ALA A 112 10.46 -7.57 9.84
N ASP A 113 10.53 -8.66 9.10
CA ASP A 113 11.76 -9.42 8.85
C ASP A 113 12.49 -8.92 7.58
N GLY A 114 11.92 -7.92 6.89
CA GLY A 114 12.44 -7.37 5.65
C GLY A 114 12.00 -8.15 4.40
N GLY A 115 11.11 -9.13 4.56
CA GLY A 115 10.46 -9.87 3.49
C GLY A 115 9.20 -9.16 3.00
N ILE A 116 8.39 -9.87 2.22
CA ILE A 116 7.11 -9.35 1.71
C ILE A 116 5.97 -9.84 2.61
N GLY A 117 5.28 -8.90 3.26
CA GLY A 117 4.07 -9.17 4.05
C GLY A 117 2.81 -9.31 3.19
N GLY A 118 2.78 -8.64 2.03
CA GLY A 118 1.70 -8.81 1.06
C GLY A 118 1.75 -7.82 -0.10
N PHE A 119 0.81 -7.98 -1.01
CA PHE A 119 0.72 -7.25 -2.27
C PHE A 119 -0.59 -6.47 -2.37
N THR A 120 -0.55 -5.28 -2.95
CA THR A 120 -1.71 -4.43 -3.19
C THR A 120 -1.55 -3.70 -4.51
N PRO A 121 -2.64 -3.38 -5.23
CA PRO A 121 -2.56 -2.46 -6.36
C PRO A 121 -2.15 -1.07 -5.88
N MET A 122 -1.45 -0.36 -6.77
CA MET A 122 -1.07 1.04 -6.60
C MET A 122 -1.24 1.78 -7.93
N ILE A 123 -1.63 3.05 -7.87
CA ILE A 123 -1.58 3.97 -9.01
C ILE A 123 -0.59 5.08 -8.67
N GLU A 124 0.46 5.20 -9.48
CA GLU A 124 1.29 6.41 -9.51
C GLU A 124 0.61 7.44 -10.41
N TRP A 125 0.30 8.62 -9.86
CA TRP A 125 -0.27 9.71 -10.65
C TRP A 125 0.84 10.62 -11.17
N VAL A 126 0.87 10.79 -12.49
CA VAL A 126 1.90 11.57 -13.18
C VAL A 126 1.26 12.79 -13.84
N ALA A 127 1.91 13.94 -13.75
CA ALA A 127 1.54 15.17 -14.44
C ALA A 127 2.64 15.52 -15.45
N PRO A 128 2.58 15.00 -16.70
CA PRO A 128 3.69 15.07 -17.66
C PRO A 128 4.11 16.49 -18.06
N GLU A 129 3.19 17.45 -17.94
CA GLU A 129 3.44 18.87 -18.23
C GLU A 129 4.31 19.57 -17.19
N LEU A 130 4.44 19.00 -15.98
CA LEU A 130 5.28 19.54 -14.93
C LEU A 130 6.73 19.04 -15.07
N THR A 131 7.67 19.81 -14.54
CA THR A 131 9.10 19.48 -14.63
C THR A 131 9.63 18.88 -13.32
N GLY A 132 10.58 17.95 -13.45
CA GLY A 132 11.27 17.33 -12.33
C GLY A 132 10.35 16.52 -11.41
N ALA A 133 10.70 16.44 -10.13
CA ALA A 133 9.98 15.63 -9.14
C ALA A 133 8.50 16.06 -8.95
N LYS A 134 8.18 17.33 -9.21
CA LYS A 134 6.80 17.85 -9.10
C LYS A 134 5.82 17.22 -10.09
N ALA A 135 6.31 16.56 -11.13
CA ALA A 135 5.49 15.76 -12.03
C ALA A 135 4.93 14.49 -11.39
N ARG A 136 5.43 14.04 -10.23
CA ARG A 136 5.12 12.72 -9.65
C ARG A 136 4.95 12.71 -8.13
N ASP A 137 5.33 13.77 -7.43
CA ASP A 137 5.41 13.80 -5.96
C ASP A 137 4.08 14.08 -5.24
N PHE A 138 2.96 14.16 -5.95
CA PHE A 138 1.70 14.70 -5.45
C PHE A 138 0.65 13.64 -5.09
N ALA A 139 0.66 12.45 -5.70
CA ALA A 139 -0.32 11.42 -5.37
C ALA A 139 0.12 9.99 -5.74
N LEU A 140 -0.10 9.07 -4.81
CA LEU A 140 0.03 7.62 -4.95
C LEU A 140 -1.21 6.96 -4.34
N SER A 141 -2.13 6.44 -5.16
CA SER A 141 -3.30 5.73 -4.64
C SER A 141 -2.94 4.29 -4.31
N LEU A 142 -3.13 3.84 -3.07
CA LEU A 142 -2.73 2.52 -2.58
C LEU A 142 -3.92 1.76 -1.97
N GLY A 143 -4.04 0.47 -2.25
CA GLY A 143 -5.11 -0.37 -1.70
C GLY A 143 -6.26 -0.64 -2.66
N PRO A 144 -7.44 -1.02 -2.16
CA PRO A 144 -7.84 -1.05 -0.75
C PRO A 144 -7.46 -2.34 0.01
N VAL A 145 -7.08 -3.41 -0.71
CA VAL A 145 -6.87 -4.75 -0.16
C VAL A 145 -5.43 -5.19 -0.36
N VAL A 146 -4.88 -5.83 0.67
CA VAL A 146 -3.58 -6.52 0.64
C VAL A 146 -3.80 -8.02 0.57
N THR A 147 -3.24 -8.66 -0.43
CA THR A 147 -3.20 -10.12 -0.58
C THR A 147 -1.88 -10.64 -0.04
N THR A 148 -1.92 -11.59 0.90
CA THR A 148 -0.70 -12.18 1.47
C THR A 148 -0.08 -13.23 0.53
N PRO A 149 1.24 -13.50 0.60
CA PRO A 149 1.92 -14.40 -0.34
C PRO A 149 1.42 -15.86 -0.33
N ASP A 150 0.84 -16.33 0.78
CA ASP A 150 0.19 -17.64 0.88
C ASP A 150 -1.11 -17.74 0.06
N GLU A 151 -1.74 -16.62 -0.26
CA GLU A 151 -2.92 -16.57 -1.12
C GLU A 151 -2.52 -16.52 -2.59
N GLU A 152 -1.69 -15.54 -2.94
CA GLU A 152 -1.32 -15.23 -4.30
C GLU A 152 -0.08 -14.35 -4.32
N VAL A 153 0.88 -14.71 -5.18
CA VAL A 153 2.01 -13.86 -5.53
C VAL A 153 1.77 -13.34 -6.95
N PRO A 154 1.80 -12.01 -7.17
CA PRO A 154 1.63 -11.43 -8.50
C PRO A 154 2.63 -12.03 -9.50
N PRO A 155 2.17 -12.60 -10.62
CA PRO A 155 3.05 -13.25 -11.59
C PRO A 155 3.82 -12.22 -12.42
N GLY A 156 4.89 -12.67 -13.08
CA GLY A 156 5.65 -11.85 -14.03
C GLY A 156 6.69 -10.91 -13.41
N VAL A 157 6.87 -10.95 -12.09
CA VAL A 157 7.83 -10.12 -11.36
C VAL A 157 8.73 -11.04 -10.52
N ASP A 158 10.05 -10.83 -10.63
CA ASP A 158 11.02 -11.47 -9.73
C ASP A 158 11.10 -10.66 -8.43
N TRP A 159 10.17 -10.95 -7.52
CA TRP A 159 10.06 -10.25 -6.24
C TRP A 159 11.28 -10.45 -5.33
N GLU A 160 11.97 -11.59 -5.44
CA GLU A 160 13.21 -11.83 -4.68
C GLU A 160 14.31 -10.88 -5.14
N ARG A 161 14.48 -10.71 -6.46
CA ARG A 161 15.41 -9.72 -7.02
C ARG A 161 15.02 -8.29 -6.65
N VAL A 162 13.73 -7.93 -6.69
CA VAL A 162 13.24 -6.60 -6.31
C VAL A 162 13.60 -6.28 -4.86
N VAL A 163 13.33 -7.21 -3.93
CA VAL A 163 13.66 -7.05 -2.51
C VAL A 163 15.17 -6.97 -2.31
N ALA A 164 15.95 -7.85 -2.95
CA ALA A 164 17.41 -7.86 -2.85
C ALA A 164 18.03 -6.55 -3.35
N HIS A 165 17.54 -6.02 -4.48
CA HIS A 165 18.00 -4.74 -5.02
C HIS A 165 17.61 -3.56 -4.11
N ALA A 166 16.37 -3.54 -3.61
CA ALA A 166 15.91 -2.51 -2.68
C ALA A 166 16.69 -2.49 -1.34
N ALA A 167 17.14 -3.67 -0.88
CA ALA A 167 17.92 -3.84 0.33
C ALA A 167 19.43 -3.64 0.11
N ALA A 168 19.91 -3.55 -1.12
CA ALA A 168 21.33 -3.37 -1.40
C ALA A 168 21.84 -2.07 -0.75
N ASN A 169 22.84 -2.20 0.13
CA ASN A 169 23.48 -1.10 0.86
C ASN A 169 22.57 -0.31 1.82
N THR A 170 21.40 -0.84 2.17
CA THR A 170 20.47 -0.17 3.10
C THR A 170 19.65 -1.19 3.88
N ARG A 171 18.76 -0.72 4.74
CA ARG A 171 17.81 -1.54 5.49
C ARG A 171 16.39 -1.24 5.02
N LEU A 172 15.60 -2.29 4.82
CA LEU A 172 14.16 -2.17 4.65
C LEU A 172 13.47 -2.14 6.02
N TYR A 173 12.45 -1.29 6.14
CA TYR A 173 11.65 -1.17 7.35
C TYR A 173 10.23 -1.72 7.12
N PRO A 174 9.58 -2.28 8.15
CA PRO A 174 8.19 -2.70 8.03
C PRO A 174 7.29 -1.57 7.51
N GLY A 175 6.56 -1.86 6.44
CA GLY A 175 5.72 -0.90 5.73
C GLY A 175 6.41 -0.14 4.60
N ASP A 176 7.68 -0.40 4.32
CA ASP A 176 8.29 0.05 3.05
C ASP A 176 7.47 -0.49 1.87
N ILE A 177 7.36 0.33 0.82
CA ILE A 177 6.61 -0.01 -0.39
C ILE A 177 7.60 -0.18 -1.54
N LEU A 178 7.56 -1.36 -2.17
CA LEU A 178 8.29 -1.68 -3.39
C LEU A 178 7.26 -1.88 -4.50
N ALA A 179 7.19 -0.95 -5.44
CA ALA A 179 6.21 -0.98 -6.51
C ALA A 179 6.85 -1.19 -7.88
N VAL A 180 6.29 -2.10 -8.66
CA VAL A 180 6.67 -2.40 -10.05
C VAL A 180 5.59 -1.91 -10.98
#